data_AF-Q76DK9-F1
#
_entry.id   AF-Q76DK9-F1
#
_cell.length_a   1.000
_cell.length_b   1.000
_cell.length_c   1.000
_cell.angle_alpha   90.00
_cell.angle_beta   90.00
_cell.angle_gamma   90.00
#
_symmetry.space_group_name_H-M   'P 1'
#
loop_
_entity.id
_entity.type
_entity.pdbx_description
1 polymer ?
#
loop_
_entity_poly.entity_id
_entity_poly.type
_entity_poly.pdbx_seq_one_letter_code
_entity_poly.pdbx_strand_id
1 'polypeptide(L)'
;ASRDAFIGEDGLWRNVDFAHEAPAFVPWHRYFLLHWEHEIQKLTGDENFTIPFWDWRDAQGCDICTDEFLGGIHPTTSNRLSPASFFSSWEIVCSRPEEYDAQRILCNGTSEGPLLRNPGGHDRSRVSRLPTTAEVEMCLSLTDYETEPMDRSANFS
;
A
#
# COMPACT_ATOMS: atom_id res chain seq x y z
N ALA A 1 6.01 -6.90 -0.03
CA ALA A 1 5.56 -8.05 0.78
C ALA A 1 5.76 -7.70 2.24
N SER A 2 4.92 -8.21 3.14
CA SER A 2 5.20 -8.14 4.57
C SER A 2 6.54 -8.80 4.89
N ARG A 3 7.17 -8.38 6.00
CA ARG A 3 8.46 -8.93 6.45
C ARG A 3 8.32 -10.42 6.81
N ASP A 4 9.40 -11.17 6.63
CA ASP A 4 9.56 -12.49 7.22
C ASP A 4 9.40 -12.48 8.76
N ALA A 5 8.96 -13.62 9.30
CA ALA A 5 8.68 -13.78 10.72
C ALA A 5 9.84 -14.47 11.44
N PHE A 6 10.39 -13.83 12.47
CA PHE A 6 11.37 -14.43 13.38
C PHE A 6 10.65 -15.34 14.38
N ILE A 7 11.01 -16.62 14.43
CA ILE A 7 10.46 -17.61 15.37
C ILE A 7 11.61 -18.27 16.12
N GLY A 8 11.81 -17.88 17.38
CA GLY A 8 12.87 -18.41 18.23
C GLY A 8 14.28 -18.03 17.76
N GLU A 9 15.29 -18.69 18.31
CA GLU A 9 16.70 -18.37 18.06
C GLU A 9 17.18 -18.77 16.66
N ASP A 10 16.50 -19.65 15.92
CA ASP A 10 16.99 -20.16 14.62
C ASP A 10 15.97 -20.12 13.46
N GLY A 11 14.70 -19.78 13.73
CA GLY A 11 13.64 -19.82 12.72
C GLY A 11 13.44 -18.48 12.02
N LEU A 12 13.61 -18.46 10.70
CA LEU A 12 13.05 -17.43 9.83
C LEU A 12 11.96 -18.07 8.97
N TRP A 13 10.71 -17.72 9.22
CA TRP A 13 9.59 -18.11 8.38
C TRP A 13 9.42 -17.11 7.25
N ARG A 14 9.66 -17.60 6.04
CA ARG A 14 9.49 -16.84 4.79
C ARG A 14 8.11 -17.05 4.21
N ASN A 15 7.66 -16.09 3.40
CA ASN A 15 6.36 -16.14 2.71
C ASN A 15 5.17 -16.29 3.68
N VAL A 16 5.23 -15.61 4.83
CA VAL A 16 4.11 -15.51 5.76
C VAL A 16 3.66 -14.05 5.77
N ASP A 17 2.42 -13.81 5.36
CA ASP A 17 1.81 -12.49 5.35
C ASP A 17 0.55 -12.49 6.22
N PHE A 18 0.58 -11.74 7.32
CA PHE A 18 -0.56 -11.66 8.25
C PHE A 18 -1.64 -10.67 7.79
N ALA A 19 -1.37 -9.90 6.74
CA ALA A 19 -2.24 -8.84 6.26
C ALA A 19 -2.65 -9.02 4.79
N HIS A 20 -2.04 -9.95 4.05
CA HIS A 20 -2.27 -10.16 2.62
C HIS A 20 -2.33 -11.65 2.26
N GLU A 21 -2.64 -11.94 0.99
CA GLU A 21 -2.64 -13.28 0.38
C GLU A 21 -3.56 -14.30 1.07
N ALA A 22 -4.54 -13.84 1.85
CA ALA A 22 -5.44 -14.64 2.68
C ALA A 22 -6.71 -13.84 3.05
N PRO A 23 -7.73 -14.47 3.66
CA PRO A 23 -9.06 -13.86 3.84
C PRO A 23 -9.07 -12.70 4.85
N ALA A 24 -7.98 -12.54 5.60
CA ALA A 24 -7.80 -11.43 6.53
C ALA A 24 -7.48 -10.09 5.81
N PHE A 25 -7.22 -10.09 4.50
CA PHE A 25 -6.79 -8.91 3.76
C PHE A 25 -7.72 -7.69 3.96
N VAL A 26 -9.00 -7.84 3.64
CA VAL A 26 -9.98 -6.75 3.78
C VAL A 26 -10.19 -6.31 5.24
N PRO A 27 -10.46 -7.20 6.22
CA PRO A 27 -10.68 -6.77 7.60
C PRO A 27 -9.41 -6.17 8.25
N TRP A 28 -8.21 -6.66 7.93
CA TRP A 28 -6.96 -6.10 8.44
C TRP A 28 -6.80 -4.64 8.00
N HIS A 29 -6.96 -4.37 6.69
CA HIS A 29 -6.84 -3.02 6.14
C HIS A 29 -7.97 -2.10 6.59
N ARG A 30 -9.20 -2.63 6.74
CA ARG A 30 -10.32 -1.87 7.31
C ARG A 30 -10.00 -1.37 8.72
N TYR A 31 -9.51 -2.26 9.58
CA TYR A 31 -9.14 -1.87 10.95
C TYR A 31 -7.94 -0.91 10.94
N PHE A 32 -6.95 -1.13 10.08
CA PHE A 32 -5.81 -0.22 9.93
C PHE A 32 -6.26 1.21 9.58
N LEU A 33 -7.15 1.37 8.59
CA LEU A 33 -7.69 2.68 8.20
C LEU A 33 -8.55 3.31 9.30
N LEU A 34 -9.41 2.54 9.96
CA LEU A 34 -10.21 3.02 11.09
C LEU A 34 -9.33 3.51 12.25
N HIS A 35 -8.25 2.80 12.54
CA HIS A 35 -7.29 3.21 13.55
C HIS A 35 -6.58 4.50 13.14
N TRP A 36 -6.12 4.62 11.89
CA TRP A 36 -5.49 5.83 11.37
C TRP A 36 -6.41 7.04 11.40
N GLU A 37 -7.67 6.89 10.98
CA GLU A 37 -8.68 7.94 11.02
C GLU A 37 -8.90 8.44 12.45
N HIS A 38 -9.05 7.52 13.40
CA HIS A 38 -9.21 7.84 14.82
C HIS A 38 -8.00 8.57 15.42
N GLU A 39 -6.78 8.18 15.06
CA GLU A 39 -5.59 8.88 15.55
C GLU A 39 -5.45 10.29 14.94
N ILE A 40 -5.88 10.51 13.69
CA ILE A 40 -5.95 11.87 13.11
C ILE A 40 -7.02 12.71 13.81
N GLN A 41 -8.21 12.15 14.06
CA GLN A 41 -9.28 12.84 14.80
C GLN A 41 -8.78 13.32 16.17
N LYS A 42 -8.07 12.45 16.92
CA LYS A 42 -7.43 12.84 18.19
C LYS A 42 -6.37 13.91 18.03
N LEU A 43 -5.49 13.78 17.03
CA LEU A 43 -4.38 14.72 16.80
C LEU A 43 -4.88 16.12 16.44
N THR A 44 -5.95 16.20 15.65
CA THR A 44 -6.51 17.44 15.13
C THR A 44 -7.59 18.04 16.04
N GLY A 45 -8.24 17.21 16.87
CA GLY A 45 -9.41 17.58 17.65
C GLY A 45 -10.71 17.64 16.84
N ASP A 46 -10.70 17.18 15.58
CA ASP A 46 -11.87 17.13 14.71
C ASP A 46 -12.47 15.72 14.68
N GLU A 47 -13.52 15.50 15.47
CA GLU A 47 -14.24 14.21 15.50
C GLU A 47 -14.99 13.89 14.20
N ASN A 48 -15.17 14.88 13.30
CA ASN A 48 -15.80 14.67 11.99
C ASN A 48 -14.79 14.41 10.87
N PHE A 49 -13.49 14.42 11.16
CA PHE A 49 -12.46 14.10 10.17
C PHE A 49 -12.70 12.69 9.62
N THR A 50 -12.63 12.55 8.30
CA THR A 50 -12.70 11.26 7.61
C THR A 50 -11.59 11.15 6.57
N ILE A 51 -11.11 9.93 6.33
CA ILE A 51 -10.12 9.66 5.28
C ILE A 51 -10.85 9.58 3.92
N PRO A 52 -10.55 10.47 2.95
CA PRO A 52 -11.13 10.38 1.63
C PRO A 52 -10.59 9.16 0.87
N PHE A 53 -11.35 8.68 -0.12
CA PHE A 53 -10.90 7.62 -1.01
C PHE A 53 -10.57 8.17 -2.40
N TRP A 54 -9.70 7.45 -3.12
CA TRP A 54 -9.44 7.68 -4.53
C TRP A 54 -10.21 6.67 -5.36
N ASP A 55 -11.14 7.15 -6.18
CA ASP A 55 -11.78 6.33 -7.19
C ASP A 55 -10.85 6.19 -8.41
N TRP A 56 -10.04 5.13 -8.42
CA TRP A 56 -9.10 4.84 -9.50
C TRP A 56 -9.74 4.13 -10.70
N ARG A 57 -11.04 3.83 -10.65
CA ARG A 57 -11.73 3.13 -11.75
C ARG A 57 -11.70 3.98 -13.01
N ASP A 58 -11.32 3.34 -14.13
CA ASP A 58 -11.24 3.93 -15.47
C ASP A 58 -10.24 5.10 -15.60
N ALA A 59 -9.50 5.42 -14.55
CA ALA A 59 -8.47 6.46 -14.57
C ALA A 59 -7.35 6.07 -15.55
N GLN A 60 -6.97 7.01 -16.41
CA GLN A 60 -5.93 6.78 -17.43
C GLN A 60 -4.50 6.95 -16.87
N GLY A 61 -4.40 7.44 -15.64
CA GLY A 61 -3.17 7.70 -14.90
C GLY A 61 -3.52 8.12 -13.48
N CYS A 62 -2.51 8.55 -12.71
CA CYS A 62 -2.75 9.11 -11.38
C CYS A 62 -3.22 10.56 -11.49
N ASP A 63 -4.53 10.76 -11.52
CA ASP A 63 -5.20 12.07 -11.57
C ASP A 63 -5.06 12.87 -10.27
N ILE A 64 -4.88 12.20 -9.13
CA ILE A 64 -4.58 12.83 -7.83
C ILE A 64 -3.09 13.08 -7.57
N CYS A 65 -2.20 12.75 -8.52
CA CYS A 65 -0.77 13.03 -8.42
C CYS A 65 -0.47 14.46 -8.89
N THR A 66 -1.00 15.43 -8.16
CA THR A 66 -0.78 16.87 -8.34
C THR A 66 -0.21 17.48 -7.06
N ASP A 67 0.43 18.65 -7.15
CA ASP A 67 1.01 19.31 -5.97
C ASP A 67 -0.03 19.80 -4.96
N GLU A 68 -1.30 19.89 -5.36
CA GLU A 68 -2.45 20.18 -4.47
C GLU A 68 -2.85 18.96 -3.64
N PHE A 69 -2.71 17.75 -4.19
CA PHE A 69 -3.07 16.49 -3.52
C PHE A 69 -1.81 15.70 -3.17
N LEU A 70 -1.60 14.52 -3.77
CA LEU A 70 -0.56 13.57 -3.34
C LEU A 70 0.84 13.84 -3.91
N GLY A 71 1.04 14.99 -4.56
CA GLY A 71 2.29 15.44 -5.16
C GLY A 71 2.41 15.17 -6.66
N GLY A 72 2.90 16.16 -7.40
CA GLY A 72 3.21 16.04 -8.82
C GLY A 72 4.39 15.13 -9.11
N ILE A 73 4.65 14.86 -10.38
CA ILE A 73 5.90 14.21 -10.83
C ILE A 73 7.01 15.25 -10.85
N HIS A 74 8.20 14.90 -10.38
CA HIS A 74 9.35 15.78 -10.46
C HIS A 74 9.70 16.12 -11.92
N PRO A 75 9.92 17.40 -12.28
CA PRO A 75 10.02 17.83 -13.67
C PRO A 75 11.20 17.22 -14.44
N THR A 76 12.28 16.85 -13.75
CA THR A 76 13.53 16.38 -14.37
C THR A 76 14.05 15.05 -13.83
N THR A 77 13.43 14.49 -12.79
CA THR A 77 13.96 13.32 -12.08
C THR A 77 12.88 12.26 -12.03
N SER A 78 13.02 11.22 -12.83
CA SER A 78 12.10 10.07 -12.79
C SER A 78 12.01 9.49 -11.37
N ASN A 79 10.84 8.97 -11.02
CA ASN A 79 10.56 8.35 -9.72
C ASN A 79 10.58 9.30 -8.50
N ARG A 80 10.64 10.63 -8.68
CA ARG A 80 10.55 11.61 -7.58
C ARG A 80 9.25 12.42 -7.64
N LEU A 81 8.84 12.89 -6.48
CA LEU A 81 7.74 13.86 -6.36
C LEU A 81 8.24 15.27 -6.71
N SER A 82 7.35 16.10 -7.23
CA SER A 82 7.58 17.53 -7.46
C SER A 82 7.98 18.21 -6.13
N PRO A 83 9.03 19.05 -6.12
CA PRO A 83 9.45 19.78 -4.91
C PRO A 83 8.42 20.76 -4.35
N ALA A 84 7.35 21.05 -5.11
CA ALA A 84 6.27 21.90 -4.64
C ALA A 84 5.25 21.15 -3.76
N SER A 85 5.29 19.82 -3.73
CA SER A 85 4.45 19.02 -2.85
C SER A 85 5.03 18.92 -1.44
N PHE A 86 4.18 19.03 -0.42
CA PHE A 86 4.58 18.72 0.96
C PHE A 86 5.22 17.33 1.10
N PHE A 87 4.68 16.33 0.37
CA PHE A 87 5.13 14.95 0.41
C PHE A 87 6.53 14.73 -0.19
N SER A 88 7.11 15.69 -0.92
CA SER A 88 8.47 15.54 -1.45
C SER A 88 9.55 15.58 -0.36
N SER A 89 9.21 16.11 0.82
CA SER A 89 10.09 16.14 1.99
C SER A 89 10.00 14.89 2.86
N TRP A 90 9.04 14.00 2.59
CA TRP A 90 8.87 12.77 3.36
C TRP A 90 9.98 11.78 3.08
N GLU A 91 10.44 11.14 4.16
CA GLU A 91 11.37 10.04 4.11
C GLU A 91 10.67 8.75 4.52
N ILE A 92 10.97 7.67 3.80
CA ILE A 92 10.42 6.34 4.03
C ILE A 92 11.18 5.66 5.16
N VAL A 93 10.53 4.64 5.73
CA VAL A 93 11.09 3.74 6.73
C VAL A 93 10.84 2.30 6.27
N CYS A 94 11.58 1.34 6.83
CA CYS A 94 11.30 -0.10 6.67
C CYS A 94 11.44 -0.62 5.23
N SER A 95 12.40 -0.11 4.46
CA SER A 95 12.65 -0.40 3.04
C SER A 95 13.77 -1.41 2.78
N ARG A 96 14.45 -1.92 3.82
CA ARG A 96 15.61 -2.82 3.69
C ARG A 96 15.37 -4.20 4.35
N PRO A 97 14.37 -4.97 3.90
CA PRO A 97 14.01 -6.23 4.54
C PRO A 97 15.17 -7.23 4.60
N GLU A 98 16.02 -7.30 3.58
CA GLU A 98 17.17 -8.20 3.57
C GLU A 98 18.20 -7.88 4.67
N GLU A 99 18.41 -6.58 4.97
CA GLU A 99 19.27 -6.17 6.08
C GLU A 99 18.66 -6.54 7.43
N TYR A 100 17.35 -6.30 7.61
CA TYR A 100 16.65 -6.63 8.85
C TYR A 100 16.67 -8.13 9.12
N ASP A 101 16.44 -8.95 8.10
CA ASP A 101 16.44 -10.41 8.20
C ASP A 101 17.84 -10.95 8.49
N ALA A 102 18.86 -10.44 7.80
CA ALA A 102 20.25 -10.85 8.01
C ALA A 102 20.76 -10.51 9.41
N GLN A 103 20.36 -9.35 9.94
CA GLN A 103 20.75 -8.88 11.27
C GLN A 103 19.79 -9.35 12.38
N ARG A 104 18.64 -9.93 12.01
CA ARG A 104 17.55 -10.32 12.92
C ARG A 104 17.07 -9.18 13.80
N ILE A 105 16.88 -8.01 13.18
CA ILE A 105 16.39 -6.80 13.84
C ILE A 105 15.03 -6.39 13.26
N LEU A 106 14.31 -5.56 14.01
CA LEU A 106 13.12 -4.91 13.50
C LEU A 106 13.51 -3.55 12.90
N CYS A 107 12.76 -3.12 11.88
CA CYS A 107 12.79 -1.74 11.44
C CYS A 107 12.54 -0.82 12.65
N ASN A 108 13.43 0.14 12.86
CA ASN A 108 13.40 1.03 14.02
C ASN A 108 12.74 2.39 13.70
N GLY A 109 12.20 2.57 12.49
CA GLY A 109 11.59 3.83 12.05
C GLY A 109 12.60 4.94 11.70
N THR A 110 13.90 4.62 11.58
CA THR A 110 14.87 5.58 11.07
C THR A 110 14.63 5.81 9.59
N SER A 111 14.83 7.05 9.14
CA SER A 111 14.74 7.42 7.74
C SER A 111 15.68 6.60 6.85
N GLU A 112 15.15 6.12 5.73
CA GLU A 112 15.87 5.34 4.73
C GLU A 112 15.83 5.97 3.34
N GLY A 113 15.44 7.25 3.29
CA GLY A 113 15.49 8.08 2.11
C GLY A 113 14.12 8.53 1.59
N PRO A 114 14.10 9.35 0.54
CA PRO A 114 12.87 9.97 0.06
C PRO A 114 11.88 9.01 -0.63
N LEU A 115 10.60 9.36 -0.57
CA LEU A 115 9.52 8.68 -1.30
C LEU A 115 9.83 8.57 -2.81
N LEU A 116 9.55 7.40 -3.37
CA LEU A 116 9.71 7.10 -4.80
C LEU A 116 8.35 6.79 -5.43
N ARG A 117 8.01 7.45 -6.54
CA ARG A 117 6.75 7.21 -7.27
C ARG A 117 6.87 7.56 -8.75
N ASN A 118 6.37 6.67 -9.62
CA ASN A 118 6.40 6.86 -11.07
C ASN A 118 5.15 6.27 -11.74
N PRO A 119 4.00 6.93 -11.65
CA PRO A 119 2.76 6.46 -12.26
C PRO A 119 2.93 6.34 -13.77
N GLY A 120 2.48 5.21 -14.34
CA GLY A 120 2.62 4.92 -15.78
C GLY A 120 4.00 4.37 -16.21
N GLY A 121 5.00 4.38 -15.32
CA GLY A 121 6.33 3.80 -15.55
C GLY A 121 6.45 2.31 -15.14
N HIS A 122 5.34 1.64 -14.84
CA HIS A 122 5.31 0.23 -14.48
C HIS A 122 5.53 -0.69 -15.69
N ASP A 123 5.87 -1.95 -15.43
CA ASP A 123 5.96 -2.98 -16.47
C ASP A 123 4.57 -3.30 -17.03
N ARG A 124 4.31 -2.80 -18.24
CA ARG A 124 3.03 -2.97 -18.94
C ARG A 124 2.73 -4.40 -19.38
N SER A 125 3.72 -5.30 -19.35
CA SER A 125 3.50 -6.73 -19.58
C SER A 125 2.84 -7.42 -18.39
N ARG A 126 2.99 -6.85 -17.18
CA ARG A 126 2.40 -7.37 -15.94
C ARG A 126 1.08 -6.70 -15.60
N VAL A 127 1.02 -5.38 -15.71
CA VAL A 127 -0.17 -4.57 -15.42
C VAL A 127 -0.30 -3.55 -16.53
N SER A 128 -1.35 -3.60 -17.34
CA SER A 128 -1.45 -2.76 -18.54
C SER A 128 -2.01 -1.36 -18.28
N ARG A 129 -2.87 -1.23 -17.26
CA ARG A 129 -3.61 0.00 -16.90
C ARG A 129 -4.17 -0.12 -15.49
N LEU A 130 -4.71 0.98 -14.96
CA LEU A 130 -5.55 0.95 -13.76
C LEU A 130 -6.86 0.18 -14.05
N PRO A 131 -7.51 -0.40 -13.03
CA PRO A 131 -8.71 -1.18 -13.23
C PRO A 131 -9.88 -0.35 -13.76
N THR A 132 -10.82 -1.03 -14.40
CA THR A 132 -12.03 -0.46 -14.98
C THR A 132 -13.22 -0.62 -14.05
N THR A 133 -14.27 0.19 -14.27
CA THR A 133 -15.54 -0.01 -13.54
C THR A 133 -16.08 -1.43 -13.72
N ALA A 134 -15.99 -2.00 -14.92
CA ALA A 134 -16.47 -3.37 -15.19
C ALA A 134 -15.72 -4.44 -14.38
N GLU A 135 -14.41 -4.29 -14.16
CA GLU A 135 -13.62 -5.22 -13.34
C GLU A 135 -14.01 -5.12 -11.85
N VAL A 136 -14.35 -3.92 -11.36
CA VAL A 136 -14.87 -3.75 -10.00
C VAL A 136 -16.27 -4.35 -9.86
N GLU A 137 -17.19 -4.08 -10.80
CA GLU A 137 -18.54 -4.67 -10.77
C GLU A 137 -18.51 -6.20 -10.89
N MET A 138 -17.56 -6.76 -11.66
CA MET A 138 -17.34 -8.20 -11.70
C MET A 138 -16.94 -8.75 -10.32
N CYS A 139 -16.01 -8.10 -9.62
CA CYS A 139 -15.61 -8.49 -8.26
C CYS A 139 -16.80 -8.42 -7.29
N LEU A 140 -17.60 -7.35 -7.34
CA LEU A 140 -18.80 -7.20 -6.50
C LEU A 140 -19.90 -8.22 -6.81
N SER A 141 -19.87 -8.87 -7.97
CA SER A 141 -20.82 -9.92 -8.34
C SER A 141 -20.49 -11.30 -7.72
N LEU A 142 -19.29 -11.47 -7.15
CA LEU A 142 -18.90 -12.68 -6.45
C LEU A 142 -19.71 -12.83 -5.16
N THR A 143 -20.23 -14.03 -4.92
CA THR A 143 -21.11 -14.32 -3.77
C THR A 143 -20.35 -14.90 -2.58
N ASP A 144 -19.26 -15.61 -2.86
CA ASP A 144 -18.40 -16.17 -1.84
C ASP A 144 -17.36 -15.13 -1.44
N TYR A 145 -17.20 -14.91 -0.14
CA TYR A 145 -16.17 -13.99 0.37
C TYR A 145 -14.76 -14.51 0.12
N GLU A 146 -14.61 -15.84 0.11
CA GLU A 146 -13.36 -16.55 -0.07
C GLU A 146 -13.64 -18.00 -0.49
N THR A 147 -12.70 -18.62 -1.20
CA THR A 147 -12.75 -20.05 -1.53
C THR A 147 -11.49 -20.80 -1.10
N GLU A 148 -11.56 -22.13 -1.03
CA GLU A 148 -10.37 -22.95 -0.75
C GLU A 148 -9.32 -22.79 -1.86
N PRO A 149 -8.02 -22.75 -1.52
CA PRO A 149 -7.42 -23.06 -0.21
C PRO A 149 -7.31 -21.88 0.77
N MET A 150 -8.01 -20.76 0.51
CA MET A 150 -7.92 -19.52 1.29
C MET A 150 -6.53 -18.87 1.25
N ASP A 151 -5.88 -18.94 0.09
CA ASP A 151 -4.63 -18.27 -0.21
C ASP A 151 -4.69 -17.55 -1.56
N ARG A 152 -3.61 -16.90 -1.99
CA ARG A 152 -3.55 -16.18 -3.28
C ARG A 152 -3.84 -17.01 -4.54
N SER A 153 -3.91 -18.34 -4.43
CA SER A 153 -4.27 -19.27 -5.52
C SER A 153 -5.74 -19.65 -5.54
N ALA A 154 -6.52 -19.21 -4.54
CA ALA A 154 -7.96 -19.30 -4.53
C ALA A 154 -8.54 -18.66 -5.81
N ASN A 155 -9.58 -19.28 -6.34
CA ASN A 155 -10.18 -18.87 -7.60
C ASN A 155 -11.52 -18.22 -7.32
N PHE A 156 -11.84 -17.14 -8.03
CA PHE A 156 -13.06 -16.38 -7.80
C PHE A 156 -13.21 -15.88 -6.34
N SER A 157 -12.08 -15.63 -5.69
CA SER A 157 -11.91 -14.92 -4.41
C SER A 157 -11.47 -13.48 -4.64
#